data_AF-K7QV94-F1
#
_entry.id   AF-K7QV94-F1
#
_cell.length_a   1.000
_cell.length_b   1.000
_cell.length_c   1.000
_cell.angle_alpha   90.00
_cell.angle_beta   90.00
_cell.angle_gamma   90.00
#
_symmetry.space_group_name_H-M   'P 1'
#
loop_
_entity.id
_entity.type
_entity.pdbx_description
1 polymer ?
#
loop_
_entity_poly.entity_id
_entity_poly.type
_entity_poly.pdbx_seq_one_letter_code
_entity_poly.pdbx_strand_id
1 'polypeptide(L)' 'MRGKHLALVRPPLKRRLKALGVEALEPGEETRTVRIRGPEHLFRVLEGLSPKERGQALLKGLKAERYWWEPEEEVEGA' A
#
# COMPACT_ATOMS: atom_id res chain seq x y z
N MET A 1 16.35 -10.75 31.75
CA MET A 1 16.26 -10.35 30.32
C MET A 1 15.38 -9.10 30.19
N ARG A 2 15.96 -7.96 29.82
CA ARG A 2 15.21 -6.71 29.58
C ARG A 2 14.32 -6.87 28.34
N GLY A 3 13.08 -6.37 28.37
CA GLY A 3 12.21 -6.27 27.18
C GLY A 3 11.03 -7.25 27.08
N LYS A 4 10.97 -8.34 27.86
CA LYS A 4 9.81 -9.28 27.83
C LYS A 4 8.47 -8.60 28.19
N HIS A 5 8.50 -7.64 29.11
CA HIS A 5 7.31 -6.86 29.51
C HIS A 5 6.83 -5.90 28.40
N LEU A 6 7.73 -5.40 27.54
CA LEU A 6 7.34 -4.52 26.44
C LEU A 6 6.48 -5.24 25.40
N ALA A 7 6.67 -6.56 25.20
CA ALA A 7 5.83 -7.35 24.30
C ALA A 7 4.40 -7.55 24.82
N LEU A 8 4.18 -7.45 26.14
CA LEU A 8 2.86 -7.53 26.78
C LEU A 8 2.13 -6.19 26.74
N VAL A 9 2.85 -5.07 26.97
CA VAL A 9 2.27 -3.72 27.00
C VAL A 9 2.17 -3.09 25.61
N ARG A 10 3.09 -3.43 24.69
CA ARG A 10 3.13 -2.91 23.32
C ARG A 10 3.36 -4.08 22.35
N PRO A 11 2.29 -4.82 21.97
CA PRO A 11 2.42 -5.96 21.09
C PRO A 11 3.13 -5.60 19.78
N PRO A 12 3.84 -6.56 19.16
CA PRO A 12 4.51 -6.35 17.88
C PRO A 12 3.57 -5.75 16.83
N LEU A 13 4.10 -4.89 15.94
CA LEU A 13 3.32 -4.17 14.93
C LEU A 13 2.39 -5.10 14.13
N LYS A 14 2.89 -6.27 13.68
CA LYS A 14 2.09 -7.29 12.99
C LYS A 14 0.85 -7.74 13.79
N ARG A 15 0.98 -7.90 15.11
CA ARG A 15 -0.15 -8.27 15.99
C ARG A 15 -1.15 -7.13 16.13
N ARG A 16 -0.66 -5.89 16.27
CA ARG A 16 -1.52 -4.71 16.37
C ARG A 16 -2.29 -4.46 15.07
N LEU A 17 -1.63 -4.56 13.93
CA LEU A 17 -2.24 -4.39 12.60
C LEU A 17 -3.25 -5.49 12.30
N LYS A 18 -2.94 -6.76 12.63
CA LYS A 18 -3.92 -7.86 12.55
C LYS A 18 -5.15 -7.62 13.44
N ALA A 19 -4.97 -7.11 14.65
CA ALA A 19 -6.07 -6.78 15.55
C ALA A 19 -6.94 -5.62 15.04
N LEU A 20 -6.36 -4.70 14.27
CA LEU A 20 -7.06 -3.58 13.65
C LEU A 20 -7.63 -3.92 12.26
N GLY A 21 -7.36 -5.13 11.73
CA GLY A 21 -7.79 -5.53 10.39
C GLY A 21 -7.12 -4.74 9.26
N VAL A 22 -5.95 -4.14 9.52
CA VAL A 22 -5.21 -3.29 8.56
C VAL A 22 -3.96 -4.04 8.08
N GLU A 23 -3.69 -4.01 6.78
CA GLU A 23 -2.42 -4.51 6.22
C GLU A 23 -1.29 -3.50 6.49
N ALA A 24 -0.12 -4.00 6.84
CA ALA A 24 1.06 -3.16 6.98
C ALA A 24 1.56 -2.73 5.60
N LEU A 25 2.00 -1.48 5.48
CA LEU A 25 2.81 -1.08 4.31
C LEU A 25 4.13 -1.85 4.32
N GLU A 26 4.50 -2.39 3.17
CA GLU A 26 5.81 -2.96 2.92
C GLU A 26 6.86 -1.85 2.71
N PRO A 27 8.17 -2.13 2.86
CA PRO A 27 9.21 -1.16 2.55
C PRO A 27 9.05 -0.64 1.10
N GLY A 28 8.99 0.68 0.94
CA GLY A 28 8.76 1.32 -0.35
C GLY A 28 7.29 1.52 -0.73
N GLU A 29 6.33 0.97 0.03
CA GLU A 29 4.91 1.25 -0.20
C GLU A 29 4.46 2.56 0.45
N GLU A 30 3.62 3.30 -0.26
CA GLU A 30 3.00 4.53 0.23
C GLU A 30 1.49 4.52 -0.04
N THR A 31 0.69 5.01 0.92
CA THR A 31 -0.74 5.26 0.74
C THR A 31 -1.02 6.75 0.83
N ARG A 32 -1.63 7.31 -0.23
CA ARG A 32 -2.05 8.71 -0.29
C ARG A 32 -3.45 8.86 -0.90
N THR A 33 -4.14 9.93 -0.52
CA THR A 33 -5.39 10.33 -1.16
C THR A 33 -5.09 11.10 -2.45
N VAL A 34 -5.49 10.56 -3.60
CA VAL A 34 -5.36 11.20 -4.91
C VAL A 34 -6.73 11.63 -5.41
N ARG A 35 -6.85 12.88 -5.88
CA ARG A 35 -8.09 13.37 -6.48
C ARG A 35 -8.12 12.96 -7.95
N ILE A 36 -9.13 12.19 -8.34
CA ILE A 36 -9.36 11.76 -9.72
C ILE A 36 -10.77 12.16 -10.18
N ARG A 37 -10.94 12.42 -11.48
CA ARG A 37 -12.24 12.63 -12.11
C ARG A 37 -12.56 11.43 -12.99
N GLY A 38 -13.78 10.93 -12.89
CA GLY A 38 -14.24 9.80 -13.69
C GLY A 38 -15.76 9.64 -13.62
N PRO A 39 -16.31 8.66 -14.35
CA PRO A 39 -17.72 8.33 -14.27
C PRO A 39 -18.09 7.75 -12.90
N GLU A 40 -19.35 7.90 -12.47
CA GLU A 40 -19.81 7.45 -11.15
C GLU A 40 -19.53 5.95 -10.89
N HIS A 41 -19.72 5.11 -11.91
CA HIS A 41 -19.50 3.66 -11.79
C HIS A 41 -18.05 3.29 -11.47
N LEU A 42 -17.07 4.11 -11.86
CA LEU A 42 -15.66 3.89 -11.52
C LEU A 42 -15.47 3.87 -10.01
N PHE A 43 -16.07 4.83 -9.31
CA PHE A 43 -15.93 4.96 -7.87
C PHE A 43 -16.58 3.79 -7.14
N ARG A 44 -17.73 3.29 -7.63
CA ARG A 44 -18.36 2.06 -7.08
C ARG A 44 -17.45 0.84 -7.22
N VAL A 45 -16.74 0.71 -8.34
CA VAL A 45 -15.76 -0.38 -8.52
C VAL A 45 -14.58 -0.21 -7.55
N LEU A 46 -14.04 1.00 -7.44
CA LEU A 46 -12.91 1.28 -6.53
C LEU A 46 -13.25 1.05 -5.06
N GLU A 47 -14.47 1.37 -4.63
CA GLU A 47 -14.96 1.10 -3.27
C GLU A 47 -14.94 -0.40 -2.93
N GLY A 48 -15.20 -1.26 -3.92
CA GLY A 48 -15.14 -2.71 -3.76
C GLY A 48 -13.74 -3.32 -3.73
N LEU A 49 -12.69 -2.54 -4.06
CA LEU A 49 -11.30 -2.99 -4.07
C LEU A 49 -10.57 -2.59 -2.79
N SER A 50 -9.65 -3.44 -2.33
CA SER A 50 -8.68 -3.08 -1.29
C SER A 50 -7.72 -1.98 -1.78
N PRO A 51 -7.07 -1.22 -0.88
CA PRO A 51 -6.07 -0.23 -1.25
C PRO A 51 -4.97 -0.78 -2.18
N LYS A 52 -4.52 -2.01 -1.94
CA LYS A 52 -3.50 -2.69 -2.75
C LYS A 52 -3.99 -2.98 -4.17
N GLU A 53 -5.19 -3.53 -4.31
CA GLU A 53 -5.80 -3.78 -5.63
C GLU A 53 -6.03 -2.49 -6.42
N ARG A 54 -6.44 -1.40 -5.75
CA ARG A 54 -6.57 -0.08 -6.39
C ARG A 54 -5.22 0.39 -6.95
N GLY A 55 -4.16 0.28 -6.15
CA GLY A 55 -2.80 0.63 -6.58
C GLY A 55 -2.36 -0.19 -7.79
N GLN A 56 -2.59 -1.50 -7.77
CA GLN A 56 -2.27 -2.39 -8.91
C GLN A 56 -3.06 -2.04 -10.18
N ALA A 57 -4.36 -1.77 -10.06
CA ALA A 57 -5.19 -1.37 -11.18
C ALA A 57 -4.73 -0.03 -11.78
N LEU A 58 -4.41 0.95 -10.92
CA LEU A 58 -3.88 2.25 -11.33
C LEU A 58 -2.54 2.10 -12.06
N LEU A 59 -1.60 1.34 -11.50
CA LEU A 59 -0.29 1.08 -12.13
C LEU A 59 -0.43 0.45 -13.52
N LYS A 60 -1.32 -0.53 -13.68
CA LYS A 60 -1.60 -1.14 -14.99
C LYS A 60 -2.10 -0.12 -16.01
N GLY A 61 -3.03 0.74 -15.59
CA GLY A 61 -3.54 1.84 -16.44
C GLY A 61 -2.44 2.84 -16.82
N LEU A 62 -1.64 3.29 -15.85
CA LEU A 62 -0.55 4.24 -16.12
C LEU A 62 0.54 3.66 -17.03
N LYS A 63 0.86 2.37 -16.89
CA LYS A 63 1.77 1.66 -17.80
C LYS A 63 1.20 1.59 -19.22
N ALA A 64 -0.08 1.24 -19.36
CA ALA A 64 -0.74 1.16 -20.66
C ALA A 64 -0.76 2.52 -21.39
N GLU A 65 -0.98 3.59 -20.64
CA GLU A 65 -1.01 4.98 -21.15
C GLU A 65 0.37 5.63 -21.20
N ARG A 66 1.45 4.89 -20.90
CA ARG A 66 2.85 5.37 -20.89
C ARG A 66 3.11 6.58 -19.98
N TYR A 67 2.27 6.77 -18.97
CA TYR A 67 2.48 7.76 -17.91
C TYR A 67 3.36 7.22 -16.76
N TRP A 68 3.68 5.93 -16.77
CA TRP A 68 4.57 5.30 -15.82
C TRP A 68 5.61 4.45 -16.54
N TRP A 69 6.88 4.68 -16.21
CA TRP A 69 7.96 3.75 -16.46
C TRP A 69 8.42 3.20 -15.11
N GLU A 70 8.74 1.91 -15.04
CA GLU A 70 9.49 1.42 -13.88
C GLU A 70 10.82 2.18 -13.87
N PRO A 71 11.17 2.89 -12.79
CA PRO A 71 12.54 3.33 -12.64
C PRO A 71 13.40 2.08 -12.74
N GLU A 72 14.45 2.12 -13.57
CA GLU A 72 15.49 1.08 -13.50
C GLU A 72 15.87 0.97 -12.03
N GLU A 73 15.90 -0.25 -11.49
CA GLU A 73 16.47 -0.48 -10.16
C GLU A 73 17.79 0.29 -10.18
N GLU A 74 17.90 1.34 -9.36
CA GLU A 74 19.21 1.83 -8.98
C GLU A 74 19.85 0.60 -8.36
N VAL A 75 20.64 -0.10 -9.16
CA VAL A 75 21.61 -1.05 -8.68
C VAL A 75 22.51 -0.17 -7.82
N GLU A 76 22.18 -0.07 -6.54
CA GLU A 76 23.05 0.51 -5.53
C GLU A 76 24.34 -0.30 -5.64
N GLY A 77 25.29 0.26 -6.38
CA GLY A 77 26.57 -0.36 -6.59
C GLY A 77 27.35 -0.37 -5.30
N ALA A 78 27.83 -1.54 -4.90
CA ALA A 78 29.17 -1.79 -4.35
C ALA A 78 29.33 -3.28 -4.00
#